data_AF-A0A2M8Q6M0-F1
#
_entry.id   AF-A0A2M8Q6M0-F1
#
_cell.length_a   1.000
_cell.length_b   1.000
_cell.length_c   1.000
_cell.angle_alpha   90.00
_cell.angle_beta   90.00
_cell.angle_gamma   90.00
#
_symmetry.space_group_name_H-M   'P 1'
#
loop_
_entity.id
_entity.type
_entity.pdbx_description
1 polymer ?
#
loop_
_entity_poly.entity_id
_entity_poly.type
_entity_poly.pdbx_seq_one_letter_code
_entity_poly.pdbx_strand_id
1 'polypeptide(L)'
;MQRLQFRAMGSTITIVIDSDDPTARSALNVARRAFLRYEQILSRFRSHSELSALNRRAGCGPVRVGYTLWRAVQHALRAASA
;
A
#
# COMPACT_ATOMS: atom_id res chain seq x y z
N MET A 1 -17.52 19.39 -2.57
CA MET A 1 -17.23 17.95 -2.81
C MET A 1 -16.39 17.68 -4.08
N GLN A 2 -15.25 17.02 -3.94
CA GLN A 2 -14.37 16.53 -5.02
C GLN A 2 -14.17 15.01 -4.92
N ARG A 3 -14.10 14.32 -6.07
CA ARG A 3 -13.93 12.86 -6.16
C ARG A 3 -12.80 12.47 -7.11
N LEU A 4 -12.11 11.37 -6.78
CA LEU A 4 -11.14 10.69 -7.64
C LEU A 4 -11.39 9.17 -7.58
N GLN A 5 -11.40 8.52 -8.75
CA GLN A 5 -11.58 7.08 -8.86
C GLN A 5 -10.49 6.49 -9.76
N PHE A 6 -9.92 5.35 -9.35
CA PHE A 6 -8.88 4.65 -10.09
C PHE A 6 -8.85 3.16 -9.71
N ARG A 7 -8.14 2.35 -10.51
CA ARG A 7 -7.91 0.93 -10.21
C ARG A 7 -6.56 0.75 -9.52
N ALA A 8 -6.55 0.03 -8.41
CA ALA A 8 -5.36 -0.39 -7.67
C ALA A 8 -5.73 -1.51 -6.70
N MET A 9 -4.75 -2.30 -6.29
CA MET A 9 -4.88 -3.40 -5.33
C MET A 9 -5.95 -4.42 -5.73
N GLY A 10 -6.07 -4.71 -7.03
CA GLY A 10 -7.10 -5.61 -7.56
C GLY A 10 -8.54 -5.10 -7.44
N SER A 11 -8.76 -3.83 -7.08
CA SER A 11 -10.07 -3.24 -6.80
C SER A 11 -10.25 -1.85 -7.42
N THR A 12 -11.44 -1.27 -7.24
CA THR A 12 -11.74 0.12 -7.59
C THR A 12 -11.66 0.96 -6.33
N ILE A 13 -10.72 1.90 -6.30
CA ILE A 13 -10.57 2.84 -5.19
C ILE A 13 -11.32 4.12 -5.53
N THR A 14 -12.15 4.58 -4.60
CA THR A 14 -12.84 5.88 -4.67
C THR A 14 -12.42 6.71 -3.47
N ILE A 15 -11.94 7.93 -3.73
CA ILE A 15 -11.56 8.89 -2.70
C ILE A 15 -12.42 10.13 -2.89
N VAL A 16 -13.02 10.59 -1.80
CA VAL A 16 -13.90 11.74 -1.76
C VAL A 16 -13.39 12.70 -0.69
N ILE A 17 -13.33 13.99 -1.04
CA ILE A 17 -13.05 15.07 -0.10
C ILE A 17 -14.19 16.07 -0.22
N ASP A 18 -14.80 16.42 0.89
CA ASP A 18 -15.75 17.54 0.93
C ASP A 18 -15.07 18.77 1.51
N SER A 19 -14.54 19.61 0.62
CA SER A 19 -13.86 20.85 0.95
C SER A 19 -13.78 21.72 -0.29
N ASP A 20 -13.88 23.03 -0.08
CA ASP A 20 -13.68 24.05 -1.11
C ASP A 20 -12.22 24.53 -1.17
N ASP A 21 -11.34 23.98 -0.33
CA ASP A 21 -9.91 24.28 -0.36
C ASP A 21 -9.31 23.91 -1.73
N PRO A 22 -8.59 24.83 -2.41
CA PRO A 22 -7.98 24.56 -3.71
C PRO A 22 -6.95 23.42 -3.68
N THR A 23 -6.38 23.12 -2.51
CA THR A 23 -5.42 22.02 -2.31
C THR A 23 -6.08 20.63 -2.29
N ALA A 24 -7.40 20.53 -2.16
CA ALA A 24 -8.12 19.25 -2.08
C ALA A 24 -7.86 18.35 -3.30
N ARG A 25 -7.70 18.92 -4.50
CA ARG A 25 -7.33 18.15 -5.70
C ARG A 25 -5.93 17.55 -5.59
N SER A 26 -4.98 18.29 -5.02
CA SER A 26 -3.62 17.80 -4.78
C SER A 26 -3.63 16.68 -3.74
N ALA A 27 -4.42 16.82 -2.68
CA ALA A 27 -4.59 15.80 -1.64
C ALA A 27 -5.15 14.48 -2.21
N LEU A 28 -6.15 14.53 -3.09
CA LEU A 28 -6.67 13.36 -3.80
C LEU A 28 -5.55 12.64 -4.59
N ASN A 29 -4.69 13.40 -5.28
CA ASN A 29 -3.58 12.84 -6.04
C ASN A 29 -2.48 12.25 -5.15
N VAL A 30 -2.19 12.86 -4.00
CA VAL A 30 -1.28 12.30 -2.98
C VAL A 30 -1.82 10.95 -2.50
N ALA A 31 -3.11 10.86 -2.17
CA ALA A 31 -3.72 9.62 -1.72
C ALA A 31 -3.67 8.53 -2.82
N ARG A 32 -3.97 8.87 -4.08
CA ARG A 32 -3.80 7.94 -5.21
C ARG A 32 -2.37 7.39 -5.30
N ARG A 33 -1.35 8.26 -5.19
CA ARG A 33 0.05 7.82 -5.20
C ARG A 33 0.39 6.89 -4.03
N ALA A 34 -0.19 7.11 -2.86
CA ALA A 34 -0.01 6.21 -1.71
C ALA A 34 -0.55 4.80 -2.00
N PHE A 35 -1.75 4.66 -2.58
CA PHE A 35 -2.29 3.36 -2.98
C PHE A 35 -1.40 2.65 -4.00
N LEU A 36 -0.93 3.35 -5.04
CA LEU A 36 -0.05 2.76 -6.05
C LEU A 36 1.29 2.31 -5.44
N ARG A 37 1.85 3.12 -4.53
CA ARG A 37 3.09 2.76 -3.81
C ARG A 37 2.91 1.53 -2.93
N TYR A 38 1.81 1.45 -2.19
CA TYR A 38 1.52 0.28 -1.36
C TYR A 38 1.28 -0.97 -2.19
N GLU A 39 0.60 -0.88 -3.33
CA GLU A 39 0.47 -2.02 -4.24
C GLU A 39 1.84 -2.51 -4.73
N GLN A 40 2.76 -1.60 -5.08
CA GLN A 40 4.10 -1.96 -5.51
C GLN A 40 4.90 -2.69 -4.41
N ILE A 41 4.70 -2.34 -3.14
CA ILE A 41 5.43 -2.93 -2.01
C ILE A 41 4.78 -4.25 -1.55
N LEU A 42 3.45 -4.25 -1.41
CA LEU A 42 2.70 -5.26 -0.65
C LEU A 42 1.95 -6.27 -1.53
N SER A 43 2.00 -6.15 -2.86
CA SER A 43 1.31 -7.10 -3.74
C SER A 43 1.97 -8.47 -3.71
N ARG A 44 1.22 -9.53 -3.39
CA ARG A 44 1.67 -10.93 -3.54
C ARG A 44 1.66 -11.44 -4.99
N PHE A 45 1.11 -10.65 -5.92
CA PHE A 45 0.92 -11.05 -7.32
C PHE A 45 1.95 -10.42 -8.26
N ARG A 46 2.52 -9.27 -7.88
CA ARG A 46 3.61 -8.63 -8.64
C ARG A 46 4.93 -9.27 -8.25
N SER A 47 5.61 -9.91 -9.20
CA SER A 47 6.89 -10.59 -8.97
C SER A 47 8.00 -9.67 -8.45
N HIS A 48 7.96 -8.39 -8.82
CA HIS A 48 8.92 -7.36 -8.43
C HIS A 48 8.51 -6.60 -7.16
N SER A 49 7.44 -6.99 -6.47
CA SER A 49 7.12 -6.37 -5.18
C SER A 49 8.12 -6.76 -4.10
N GLU A 50 8.26 -5.89 -3.10
CA GLU A 50 9.11 -6.16 -1.96
C GLU A 50 8.63 -7.40 -1.17
N LEU A 51 7.31 -7.54 -0.99
CA LEU A 51 6.72 -8.73 -0.37
C LEU A 51 7.05 -10.02 -1.15
N SER A 52 6.93 -10.01 -2.48
CA SER A 52 7.29 -11.17 -3.30
C SER A 52 8.79 -11.48 -3.23
N ALA A 53 9.64 -10.46 -3.13
CA ALA A 53 11.08 -10.65 -2.92
C ALA A 53 11.40 -11.28 -1.56
N LEU A 54 10.72 -10.84 -0.49
CA LEU A 54 10.81 -11.45 0.84
C LEU A 54 10.39 -12.92 0.79
N ASN A 55 9.25 -13.21 0.16
CA ASN A 55 8.73 -14.58 0.05
C ASN A 55 9.72 -15.52 -0.66
N ARG A 56 10.44 -15.06 -1.69
CA ARG A 56 11.47 -15.86 -2.39
C ARG A 56 12.69 -16.20 -1.51
N ARG A 57 12.89 -15.48 -0.40
CA ARG A 57 13.99 -15.69 0.54
C ARG A 57 13.57 -16.45 1.79
N ALA A 58 12.37 -17.05 1.78
CA ALA A 58 11.89 -17.89 2.86
C ALA A 58 12.90 -19.01 3.17
N GLY A 59 13.20 -19.21 4.46
CA GLY A 59 14.18 -20.20 4.90
C GLY A 59 15.65 -19.80 4.73
N CYS A 60 15.96 -18.65 4.14
CA CYS A 60 17.35 -18.21 3.92
C CYS A 60 17.91 -17.30 5.04
N GLY A 61 17.27 -17.26 6.21
CA GLY A 61 17.63 -16.38 7.33
C GLY A 61 16.98 -14.97 7.25
N PRO A 62 17.42 -14.01 8.10
CA PRO A 62 16.86 -12.67 8.15
C PRO A 62 17.04 -11.90 6.84
N VAL A 63 16.02 -11.15 6.44
CA VAL A 63 16.02 -10.31 5.23
C VAL A 63 15.73 -8.87 5.64
N ARG A 64 16.60 -7.94 5.21
CA ARG A 64 16.33 -6.51 5.39
C ARG A 64 15.19 -6.08 4.46
N VAL A 65 14.18 -5.44 5.03
CA VAL A 65 13.04 -4.87 4.31
C VAL A 65 12.87 -3.40 4.65
N GLY A 66 12.16 -2.68 3.81
CA GLY A 66 11.76 -1.29 4.00
C GLY A 66 10.75 -1.14 5.12
N TYR A 67 10.66 0.09 5.64
CA TYR A 67 9.83 0.43 6.80
C TYR A 67 8.36 0.06 6.61
N THR A 68 7.78 0.29 5.43
CA THR A 68 6.37 -0.01 5.14
C THR A 68 6.07 -1.50 5.29
N LEU A 69 6.87 -2.37 4.65
CA LEU A 69 6.67 -3.81 4.74
C LEU A 69 6.92 -4.32 6.16
N TRP A 70 7.97 -3.81 6.82
CA TRP A 70 8.27 -4.12 8.22
C TRP A 70 7.08 -3.86 9.13
N ARG A 71 6.51 -2.65 9.07
CA ARG A 71 5.34 -2.27 9.87
C ARG A 71 4.12 -3.12 9.54
N ALA A 72 3.85 -3.38 8.25
CA ALA A 72 2.72 -4.19 7.83
C ALA A 72 2.79 -5.62 8.42
N VAL A 73 3.97 -6.26 8.36
CA VAL A 73 4.19 -7.60 8.94
C VAL A 73 4.01 -7.57 10.46
N GLN A 74 4.56 -6.57 11.16
CA GLN A 74 4.37 -6.43 12.60
C GLN A 74 2.89 -6.30 12.98
N HIS A 75 2.12 -5.50 12.24
CA HIS A 75 0.68 -5.35 12.48
C HIS A 75 -0.08 -6.65 12.18
N ALA A 76 0.23 -7.34 11.08
CA ALA A 76 -0.39 -8.60 10.72
C ALA A 76 -0.13 -9.71 11.76
N LEU A 77 1.11 -9.82 12.27
CA LEU A 77 1.46 -10.80 13.30
C LEU A 77 0.73 -10.52 14.62
N ARG A 78 0.65 -9.24 15.04
CA ARG A 78 -0.12 -8.86 16.23
C ARG A 78 -1.60 -9.21 16.09
N ALA A 79 -2.18 -8.99 14.91
CA ALA A 79 -3.58 -9.32 14.65
C ALA A 79 -3.83 -10.84 14.59
N ALA A 80 -2.85 -11.63 14.14
CA ALA A 80 -2.95 -13.09 14.10
C ALA A 80 -2.78 -13.75 15.47
N SER A 81 -2.14 -13.06 16.42
CA SER A 81 -1.97 -13.51 17.81
C SER A 81 -3.08 -13.04 18.76
N ALA A 82 -4.04 -12.25 18.27
CA ALA A 82 -5.21 -11.80 19.03
C ALA A 82 -6.38 -12.78 18.85
#